data_AF-A0A5C7VG56-F1
#
_entry.id   AF-A0A5C7VG56-F1
#
_cell.length_a   1.000
_cell.length_b   1.000
_cell.length_c   1.000
_cell.angle_alpha   90.00
_cell.angle_beta   90.00
_cell.angle_gamma   90.00
#
_symmetry.space_group_name_H-M   'P 1'
#
loop_
_entity.id
_entity.type
_entity.pdbx_description
1 polymer ?
#
loop_
_entity_poly.entity_id
_entity_poly.type
_entity_poly.pdbx_seq_one_letter_code
_entity_poly.pdbx_strand_id
1 'polypeptide(L)'
;MSKFSYPLAALALSCTPAAFSAEPKVMLNAAEIVALVVGNTIRYVNKPDQAVNEYFAPDGVVRGMSKKGGRYASAWEIRRGNMLCIINEDPKQSGCVQVHVRGSVIEFHRLDGVLEGPFELRGGNPEKL
;
A
#
# COMPACT_ATOMS: atom_id res chain seq x y z
N MET A 1 4.31 74.34 17.35
CA MET A 1 5.72 74.01 17.08
C MET A 1 5.88 72.49 17.12
N SER A 2 6.66 71.97 16.18
CA SER A 2 6.76 70.62 15.61
C SER A 2 6.93 69.42 16.55
N LYS A 3 6.59 68.21 16.05
CA LYS A 3 7.42 66.96 15.99
C LYS A 3 6.57 65.76 15.50
N PHE A 4 6.77 65.23 14.29
CA PHE A 4 7.71 64.17 13.83
C PHE A 4 7.24 62.71 14.03
N SER A 5 7.07 61.99 12.90
CA SER A 5 7.36 60.56 12.59
C SER A 5 6.69 59.44 13.43
N TYR A 6 6.37 58.24 12.93
CA TYR A 6 6.95 57.36 11.89
C TYR A 6 5.85 56.45 11.28
N PRO A 7 5.96 56.00 10.01
CA PRO A 7 5.18 54.88 9.53
C PRO A 7 5.77 53.54 10.03
N LEU A 8 4.93 52.72 10.67
CA LEU A 8 5.24 51.32 10.99
C LEU A 8 5.24 50.50 9.69
N ALA A 9 6.43 50.08 9.25
CA ALA A 9 6.59 49.07 8.21
C ALA A 9 6.24 47.69 8.79
N ALA A 10 5.10 47.13 8.40
CA ALA A 10 4.73 45.76 8.71
C ALA A 10 5.53 44.80 7.82
N LEU A 11 6.46 44.05 8.42
CA LEU A 11 7.12 42.91 7.78
C LEU A 11 6.08 41.78 7.56
N ALA A 12 5.72 41.54 6.31
CA ALA A 12 4.92 40.39 5.92
C ALA A 12 5.78 39.12 5.98
N LEU A 13 5.55 38.28 7.00
CA LEU A 13 6.06 36.90 7.05
C LEU A 13 5.44 36.12 5.89
N SER A 14 6.26 35.84 4.86
CA SER A 14 5.86 35.00 3.74
C SER A 14 5.91 33.54 4.17
N CYS A 15 4.76 32.99 4.57
CA CYS A 15 4.61 31.57 4.85
C CYS A 15 4.61 30.83 3.51
N THR A 16 5.73 30.22 3.12
CA THR A 16 5.79 29.35 1.94
C THR A 16 5.12 28.03 2.32
N PRO A 17 4.00 27.64 1.67
CA PRO A 17 3.42 26.33 1.93
C PRO A 17 4.41 25.26 1.48
N ALA A 18 4.76 24.35 2.38
CA ALA A 18 5.48 23.13 2.04
C ALA A 18 4.61 22.36 1.04
N ALA A 19 5.01 22.36 -0.23
CA ALA A 19 4.40 21.52 -1.24
C ALA A 19 4.65 20.06 -0.83
N PHE A 20 3.61 19.38 -0.34
CA PHE A 20 3.60 17.92 -0.28
C PHE A 20 3.79 17.43 -1.71
N SER A 21 5.01 17.02 -2.04
CA SER A 21 5.28 16.33 -3.30
C SER A 21 4.48 15.04 -3.26
N ALA A 22 3.38 14.99 -3.99
CA ALA A 22 2.63 13.75 -4.17
C ALA A 22 3.58 12.75 -4.82
N GLU A 23 3.93 11.68 -4.10
CA GLU A 23 4.79 10.64 -4.64
C GLU A 23 4.16 10.07 -5.93
N PRO A 24 4.96 9.83 -6.98
CA PRO A 24 4.42 9.26 -8.21
C PRO A 24 3.88 7.86 -7.94
N LYS A 25 2.74 7.54 -8.55
CA LYS A 25 2.23 6.18 -8.58
C LYS A 25 3.01 5.38 -9.62
N VAL A 26 3.58 4.25 -9.22
CA VAL A 26 4.40 3.41 -10.09
C VAL A 26 3.78 2.02 -10.19
N MET A 27 3.66 1.53 -11.42
CA MET A 27 3.30 0.16 -11.72
C MET A 27 4.55 -0.72 -11.61
N LEU A 28 4.47 -1.79 -10.83
CA LEU A 28 5.63 -2.63 -10.56
C LEU A 28 5.77 -3.78 -11.58
N ASN A 29 7.01 -4.12 -11.89
CA ASN A 29 7.38 -5.34 -12.61
C ASN A 29 7.57 -6.54 -11.63
N ALA A 30 7.78 -7.75 -12.15
CA ALA A 30 7.98 -8.95 -11.32
C ALA A 30 9.04 -8.79 -10.22
N ALA A 31 10.24 -8.31 -10.57
CA ALA A 31 11.35 -8.20 -9.62
C ALA A 31 11.04 -7.17 -8.52
N GLU A 32 10.43 -6.05 -8.90
CA GLU A 32 9.98 -5.01 -7.97
C GLU A 32 8.88 -5.52 -7.04
N ILE A 33 7.91 -6.31 -7.55
CA ILE A 33 6.87 -6.92 -6.71
C ILE A 33 7.52 -7.84 -5.69
N VAL A 34 8.40 -8.75 -6.11
CA VAL A 34 9.08 -9.70 -5.21
C VAL A 34 9.85 -8.95 -4.12
N ALA A 35 10.64 -7.95 -4.50
CA ALA A 35 11.42 -7.14 -3.56
C ALA A 35 10.54 -6.35 -2.58
N LEU A 36 9.37 -5.92 -3.03
CA LEU A 36 8.42 -5.18 -2.20
C LEU A 36 7.68 -6.08 -1.21
N VAL A 37 7.13 -7.21 -1.67
CA VAL A 37 6.19 -7.98 -0.84
C VAL A 37 6.90 -9.01 0.02
N VAL A 38 7.95 -9.67 -0.46
CA VAL A 38 8.62 -10.73 0.30
C VAL A 38 9.22 -10.18 1.58
N GLY A 39 8.85 -10.77 2.71
CA GLY A 39 9.26 -10.33 4.03
C GLY A 39 8.41 -9.18 4.59
N ASN A 40 7.36 -8.75 3.91
CA ASN A 40 6.47 -7.67 4.35
C ASN A 40 5.01 -8.13 4.44
N THR A 41 4.19 -7.29 5.07
CA THR A 41 2.77 -7.55 5.29
C THR A 41 1.91 -6.50 4.60
N ILE A 42 0.88 -6.96 3.87
CA ILE A 42 -0.15 -6.08 3.32
C ILE A 42 -1.37 -6.14 4.24
N ARG A 43 -1.88 -4.97 4.62
CA ARG A 43 -3.11 -4.84 5.41
C ARG A 43 -4.24 -4.33 4.53
N TYR A 44 -5.22 -5.19 4.30
CA TYR A 44 -6.43 -4.90 3.57
C TYR A 44 -7.51 -4.41 4.52
N VAL A 45 -8.10 -3.24 4.22
CA VAL A 45 -9.24 -2.71 4.98
C VAL A 45 -10.31 -2.27 3.99
N ASN A 46 -11.11 -3.22 3.51
CA ASN A 46 -12.26 -2.91 2.64
C ASN A 46 -13.44 -2.36 3.46
N LYS A 47 -13.56 -2.77 4.74
CA LYS A 47 -14.46 -2.20 5.74
C LYS A 47 -13.74 -2.17 7.09
N PRO A 48 -14.06 -1.22 7.99
CA PRO A 48 -13.34 -1.07 9.26
C PRO A 48 -13.28 -2.35 10.12
N ASP A 49 -14.31 -3.18 10.05
CA ASP A 49 -14.44 -4.44 10.79
C ASP A 49 -13.93 -5.68 10.03
N GLN A 50 -13.46 -5.50 8.80
CA GLN A 50 -13.02 -6.56 7.88
C GLN A 50 -11.54 -6.41 7.50
N ALA A 51 -10.73 -6.03 8.49
CA ALA A 51 -9.29 -6.01 8.28
C ALA A 51 -8.76 -7.43 8.05
N VAL A 52 -7.93 -7.56 7.02
CA VAL A 52 -7.17 -8.78 6.71
C VAL A 52 -5.71 -8.38 6.65
N ASN A 53 -4.83 -9.17 7.29
CA ASN A 53 -3.40 -9.00 7.19
C ASN A 53 -2.82 -10.21 6.48
N GLU A 54 -1.98 -10.00 5.47
CA GLU A 54 -1.28 -11.06 4.75
C GLU A 54 0.21 -10.80 4.75
N TYR A 55 0.96 -11.69 5.39
CA TYR A 55 2.40 -11.71 5.39
C TYR A 55 2.92 -12.58 4.24
N PHE A 56 3.71 -12.00 3.35
CA PHE A 56 4.32 -12.70 2.22
C PHE A 56 5.68 -13.24 2.67
N ALA A 57 5.71 -14.50 3.09
CA ALA A 57 6.91 -15.07 3.66
C ALA A 57 7.94 -15.47 2.59
N PRO A 58 9.24 -15.50 2.94
CA PRO A 58 10.32 -15.91 2.02
C PRO A 58 10.22 -17.34 1.48
N ASP A 59 9.40 -18.19 2.11
CA ASP A 59 9.17 -19.57 1.69
C ASP A 59 8.12 -19.70 0.56
N GLY A 60 7.62 -18.58 0.03
CA GLY A 60 6.61 -18.59 -1.04
C GLY A 60 5.18 -18.78 -0.56
N VAL A 61 4.95 -18.71 0.77
CA VAL A 61 3.61 -18.82 1.36
C VAL A 61 3.14 -17.47 1.86
N VAL A 62 1.93 -17.08 1.47
CA VAL A 62 1.18 -16.01 2.12
C VAL A 62 0.50 -16.57 3.36
N ARG A 63 0.79 -15.96 4.51
CA ARG A 63 0.14 -16.29 5.79
C ARG A 63 -0.81 -15.16 6.14
N GLY A 64 -2.09 -15.49 6.22
CA GLY A 64 -3.16 -14.53 6.40
C GLY A 64 -3.86 -14.64 7.74
N MET A 65 -4.41 -13.53 8.21
CA MET A 65 -5.35 -13.49 9.33
C MET A 65 -6.50 -12.55 8.98
N SER A 66 -7.73 -13.06 9.05
CA SER A 66 -8.93 -12.24 8.98
C SER A 66 -9.75 -12.37 10.26
N LYS A 67 -10.47 -11.32 10.65
CA LYS A 67 -11.34 -11.35 11.84
C LYS A 67 -12.44 -12.42 11.75
N LYS A 68 -12.97 -12.65 10.53
CA LYS A 68 -14.08 -13.58 10.28
C LYS A 68 -13.63 -15.02 10.06
N GLY A 69 -12.53 -15.22 9.33
CA GLY A 69 -12.05 -16.52 8.89
C GLY A 69 -10.87 -17.09 9.68
N GLY A 70 -10.29 -16.31 10.60
CA GLY A 70 -9.11 -16.74 11.35
C GLY A 70 -7.85 -16.78 10.49
N ARG A 71 -6.89 -17.64 10.88
CA ARG A 71 -5.61 -17.85 10.19
C ARG A 71 -5.80 -18.71 8.96
N TYR A 72 -5.08 -18.39 7.89
CA TYR A 72 -5.01 -19.20 6.67
C TYR A 72 -3.61 -19.11 6.05
N ALA A 73 -3.35 -20.00 5.10
CA ALA A 73 -2.14 -20.01 4.29
C ALA A 73 -2.51 -20.23 2.82
N SER A 74 -1.77 -19.62 1.91
CA SER A 74 -1.94 -19.80 0.47
C SER A 74 -0.61 -19.64 -0.23
N ALA A 75 -0.42 -20.36 -1.33
CA ALA A 75 0.75 -20.12 -2.19
C ALA A 75 0.53 -18.85 -3.02
N TRP A 76 1.61 -18.25 -3.50
CA TRP A 76 1.54 -17.15 -4.45
C TRP A 76 2.60 -17.29 -5.53
N GLU A 77 2.38 -16.61 -6.64
CA GLU A 77 3.34 -16.55 -7.74
C GLU A 77 3.18 -15.29 -8.57
N ILE A 78 4.20 -14.98 -9.38
CA ILE A 78 4.09 -13.96 -10.42
C ILE A 78 3.74 -14.61 -11.76
N ARG A 79 2.61 -14.22 -12.35
CA ARG A 79 2.22 -14.63 -13.71
C ARG A 79 2.32 -13.46 -14.67
N ARG A 80 2.41 -13.77 -15.97
CA ARG A 80 2.35 -12.77 -17.07
C ARG A 80 3.32 -11.59 -16.91
N GLY A 81 4.45 -11.80 -16.24
CA GLY A 81 5.54 -10.83 -16.08
C GLY A 81 5.36 -9.76 -14.99
N ASN A 82 4.15 -9.49 -14.52
CA ASN A 82 3.89 -8.46 -13.50
C ASN A 82 2.57 -8.64 -12.72
N MET A 83 1.95 -9.82 -12.77
CA MET A 83 0.71 -10.08 -12.03
C MET A 83 1.02 -10.88 -10.78
N LEU A 84 0.75 -10.32 -9.61
CA LEU A 84 0.78 -11.04 -8.35
C LEU A 84 -0.47 -11.92 -8.25
N CYS A 85 -0.29 -13.23 -8.12
CA CYS A 85 -1.38 -14.19 -8.08
C CYS A 85 -1.38 -14.95 -6.76
N ILE A 86 -2.49 -14.89 -6.01
CA ILE A 86 -2.73 -15.76 -4.86
C ILE A 86 -3.40 -17.05 -5.35
N ILE A 87 -2.84 -18.19 -4.96
CA ILE A 87 -3.27 -19.51 -5.36
C ILE A 87 -4.03 -20.15 -4.20
N ASN A 88 -5.29 -20.44 -4.42
CA ASN A 88 -6.18 -21.10 -3.47
C ASN A 88 -6.68 -22.42 -4.06
N GLU A 89 -6.96 -23.41 -3.20
CA GLU A 89 -7.56 -24.69 -3.61
C GLU A 89 -8.92 -24.50 -4.28
N ASP A 90 -9.69 -23.49 -3.84
CA ASP A 90 -10.88 -23.03 -4.56
C ASP A 90 -10.45 -22.03 -5.65
N PRO A 91 -10.55 -22.39 -6.95
CA PRO A 91 -10.17 -21.49 -8.03
C PRO A 91 -10.99 -20.20 -8.05
N LYS A 92 -12.18 -20.19 -7.45
CA LYS A 92 -13.02 -18.98 -7.35
C LYS A 92 -12.48 -17.96 -6.34
N GLN A 93 -11.59 -18.40 -5.46
CA GLN A 93 -10.90 -17.55 -4.47
C GLN A 93 -9.47 -17.21 -4.89
N SER A 94 -8.97 -17.80 -5.98
CA SER A 94 -7.71 -17.40 -6.61
C SER A 94 -7.90 -16.09 -7.37
N GLY A 95 -6.88 -15.24 -7.37
CA GLY A 95 -6.94 -13.94 -8.03
C GLY A 95 -5.56 -13.46 -8.43
N CYS A 96 -5.49 -12.76 -9.57
CA CYS A 96 -4.27 -12.12 -10.07
C CYS A 96 -4.49 -10.61 -10.19
N VAL A 97 -3.56 -9.82 -9.67
CA VAL A 97 -3.63 -8.36 -9.66
C VAL A 97 -2.33 -7.76 -10.16
N GLN A 98 -2.43 -6.64 -10.86
CA GLN A 98 -1.29 -5.78 -11.15
C GLN A 98 -1.06 -4.86 -9.95
N VAL A 99 0.19 -4.76 -9.51
CA VAL A 99 0.57 -4.01 -8.31
C VAL A 99 1.01 -2.61 -8.69
N HIS A 100 0.40 -1.61 -8.04
CA HIS A 100 0.83 -0.22 -8.11
C HIS A 100 1.16 0.29 -6.71
N VAL A 101 2.19 1.13 -6.59
CA VAL A 101 2.65 1.67 -5.31
C VAL A 101 2.78 3.18 -5.37
N ARG A 102 2.46 3.84 -4.25
CA ARG A 102 2.75 5.24 -3.95
C ARG A 102 3.16 5.35 -2.48
N GLY A 103 4.45 5.49 -2.21
CA GLY A 103 4.96 5.47 -0.83
C GLY A 103 4.69 4.14 -0.13
N SER A 104 4.04 4.21 1.03
CA SER A 104 3.59 3.03 1.80
C SER A 104 2.21 2.52 1.41
N VAL A 105 1.63 3.04 0.33
CA VAL A 105 0.31 2.64 -0.17
C VAL A 105 0.47 1.72 -1.36
N ILE A 106 -0.27 0.61 -1.34
CA ILE A 106 -0.36 -0.36 -2.42
C ILE A 106 -1.79 -0.44 -2.97
N GLU A 107 -1.92 -0.51 -4.28
CA GLU A 107 -3.19 -0.65 -4.99
C GLU A 107 -3.11 -1.84 -5.93
N PHE A 108 -4.23 -2.56 -6.05
CA PHE A 108 -4.35 -3.76 -6.85
C PHE A 108 -5.32 -3.54 -7.99
N HIS A 109 -4.82 -3.70 -9.21
CA HIS A 109 -5.58 -3.52 -10.42
C HIS A 109 -5.90 -4.89 -11.02
N ARG A 110 -7.19 -5.24 -11.05
CA ARG A 110 -7.67 -6.49 -11.64
C ARG A 110 -7.84 -6.35 -13.15
N LEU A 111 -7.81 -7.50 -13.83
CA LEU A 111 -8.00 -7.56 -15.29
C LEU A 111 -9.42 -7.20 -15.74
N ASP A 112 -10.41 -7.28 -14.85
CA ASP A 112 -11.80 -6.86 -15.10
C ASP A 112 -12.03 -5.36 -14.86
N GLY A 113 -10.95 -4.60 -14.61
CA GLY A 113 -11.01 -3.15 -14.39
C GLY A 113 -11.37 -2.74 -12.97
N VAL A 114 -11.58 -3.68 -12.05
CA VAL A 114 -11.80 -3.38 -10.63
C VAL A 114 -10.50 -2.92 -9.98
N LEU A 115 -10.57 -1.78 -9.30
CA LEU A 115 -9.52 -1.28 -8.42
C LEU A 115 -9.81 -1.74 -6.98
N GLU A 116 -8.81 -2.37 -6.37
CA GLU A 116 -8.82 -2.74 -4.96
C GLU A 116 -7.75 -1.92 -4.21
N GLY A 117 -8.10 -1.44 -3.02
CA GLY A 117 -7.28 -0.53 -2.22
C GLY A 117 -7.85 0.90 -2.19
N PRO A 118 -7.04 1.87 -1.70
CA PRO A 118 -5.65 1.72 -1.26
C PRO A 118 -5.49 0.83 -0.02
N PHE A 119 -4.40 0.07 0.02
CA PHE A 119 -4.01 -0.77 1.15
C PHE A 119 -2.68 -0.31 1.74
N GLU A 120 -2.44 -0.73 2.97
CA GLU A 120 -1.22 -0.37 3.70
C GLU A 120 -0.16 -1.46 3.53
N LEU A 121 1.02 -1.06 3.05
CA LEU A 121 2.22 -1.90 3.08
C LEU A 121 2.97 -1.66 4.38
N ARG A 122 3.16 -2.72 5.17
CA ARG A 122 3.85 -2.68 6.46
C ARG A 122 5.11 -3.53 6.42
N GLY A 123 6.18 -2.99 6.98
CA GLY A 123 7.46 -3.69 7.08
C GLY A 123 7.36 -4.92 7.97
N GLY A 124 7.92 -6.05 7.53
CA GLY A 124 8.05 -7.26 8.35
C GLY A 124 6.76 -8.06 8.54
N ASN A 125 6.70 -8.76 9.68
CA ASN A 125 5.58 -9.61 10.11
C ASN A 125 5.04 -9.15 11.49
N PRO A 126 4.37 -7.99 11.58
CA PRO A 126 3.96 -7.41 12.86
C PRO A 126 2.95 -8.28 13.63
N GLU A 127 2.11 -9.04 12.93
CA GLU A 127 1.14 -9.96 13.55
C GLU A 127 1.72 -11.36 13.88
N LYS A 128 3.00 -11.62 13.56
CA LYS A 128 3.63 -12.94 13.75
C LYS A 128 2.80 -14.06 13.09
N LEU A 129 2.48 -13.84 11.82
CA LEU A 129 1.75 -14.74 10.94
C LEU A 129 2.62 -15.91 10.50
#